data_AF-A0A6H1ZRB2-F1
#
_entry.id   AF-A0A6H1ZRB2-F1
#
_cell.length_a   1.000
_cell.length_b   1.000
_cell.length_c   1.000
_cell.angle_alpha   90.00
_cell.angle_beta   90.00
_cell.angle_gamma   90.00
#
_symmetry.space_group_name_H-M   'P 1'
#
loop_
_entity.id
_entity.type
_entity.pdbx_description
1 polymer ?
#
loop_
_entity_poly.entity_id
_entity_poly.type
_entity_poly.pdbx_seq_one_letter_code
_entity_poly.pdbx_strand_id
1 'polypeptide(L)' 'MAGIDKIYGTTKQYDQFKRWCKKNCPNALPYFYPRSGWQDMNDRTITNFPIEIDKWMLDNCPIEFVTNRIRKQY' A
#
# COMPACT_ATOMS: atom_id res chain seq x y z
N MET A 1 16.01 -1.02 13.66
CA MET A 1 14.92 -0.27 13.00
C MET A 1 15.09 -0.47 11.50
N ALA A 2 14.62 -1.60 10.96
CA ALA A 2 14.73 -1.87 9.54
C ALA A 2 13.57 -1.15 8.82
N GLY A 3 13.90 -0.36 7.79
CA GLY A 3 12.90 0.19 6.88
C GLY A 3 12.23 -0.95 6.14
N ILE A 4 11.04 -1.34 6.59
CA ILE A 4 10.29 -2.46 6.02
C ILE A 4 9.21 -1.87 5.13
N ASP A 5 9.36 -2.10 3.83
CA ASP A 5 8.34 -1.92 2.82
C ASP A 5 6.96 -2.36 3.32
N LYS A 6 6.01 -1.41 3.41
CA LYS A 6 4.83 -1.59 4.25
C LYS A 6 3.75 -2.45 3.64
N ILE A 7 3.54 -2.28 2.34
CA ILE A 7 2.50 -3.01 1.63
C ILE A 7 3.14 -3.63 0.40
N TYR A 8 2.99 -4.95 0.31
CA TYR A 8 3.43 -5.75 -0.83
C TYR A 8 2.29 -6.66 -1.29
N GLY A 9 2.24 -6.86 -2.60
CA GLY A 9 1.24 -7.70 -3.27
C GLY A 9 1.43 -7.71 -4.78
N THR A 10 0.43 -8.22 -5.50
CA THR A 10 0.45 -8.36 -6.96
C THR A 10 0.27 -7.02 -7.68
N THR A 11 0.57 -6.98 -8.98
CA THR A 11 0.27 -5.80 -9.83
C THR A 11 -1.23 -5.48 -9.88
N LYS A 12 -2.11 -6.50 -9.79
CA LYS A 12 -3.57 -6.27 -9.70
C LYS A 12 -3.95 -5.56 -8.41
N GLN A 13 -3.36 -5.98 -7.29
CA GLN A 13 -3.54 -5.35 -5.98
C GLN A 13 -2.99 -3.92 -5.95
N TYR A 14 -1.85 -3.67 -6.60
CA TYR A 14 -1.33 -2.31 -6.79
C TYR A 14 -2.34 -1.42 -7.51
N ASP A 15 -2.85 -1.87 -8.67
CA ASP A 15 -3.78 -1.08 -9.48
C ASP A 15 -5.11 -0.84 -8.74
N GLN A 16 -5.63 -1.86 -8.05
CA GLN A 16 -6.82 -1.76 -7.20
C GLN A 16 -6.62 -0.73 -6.08
N PHE A 17 -5.53 -0.83 -5.33
CA PHE A 17 -5.27 0.03 -4.18
C PHE A 17 -5.01 1.47 -4.60
N LYS A 18 -4.23 1.68 -5.68
CA LYS A 18 -3.94 3.01 -6.21
C LYS A 18 -5.20 3.72 -6.70
N ARG A 19 -6.11 3.01 -7.36
CA ARG A 19 -7.42 3.56 -7.78
C ARG A 19 -8.26 3.98 -6.59
N TRP A 20 -8.31 3.15 -5.54
CA TRP A 20 -9.03 3.49 -4.32
C TRP A 20 -8.43 4.71 -3.61
N CYS A 21 -7.10 4.78 -3.49
CA CYS A 21 -6.41 5.93 -2.91
C CYS A 21 -6.66 7.21 -3.70
N LYS A 22 -6.66 7.15 -5.03
CA LYS A 22 -6.95 8.33 -5.86
C LYS A 22 -8.31 8.96 -5.55
N LYS A 23 -9.30 8.16 -5.16
CA LYS A 23 -10.65 8.62 -4.84
C LYS A 23 -10.83 9.03 -3.37
N ASN A 24 -10.21 8.31 -2.44
CA ASN A 24 -10.53 8.45 -1.01
C ASN A 24 -9.37 9.00 -0.16
N CYS A 25 -8.12 8.86 -0.63
CA CYS A 25 -6.92 9.28 0.08
C CYS A 25 -5.83 9.75 -0.90
N PRO A 26 -6.04 10.88 -1.60
CA PRO A 26 -5.08 11.37 -2.60
C PRO A 26 -3.71 11.67 -2.00
N ASN A 27 -3.67 12.02 -0.71
CA ASN A 27 -2.44 12.25 0.05
C ASN A 27 -1.55 11.01 0.17
N ALA A 28 -2.11 9.80 -0.02
CA ALA A 28 -1.33 8.55 -0.02
C ALA A 28 -0.60 8.30 -1.34
N LEU A 29 -0.98 8.96 -2.44
CA LEU A 29 -0.43 8.70 -3.78
C LEU A 29 1.09 8.92 -3.92
N PRO A 30 1.72 9.93 -3.30
CA PRO A 30 3.17 10.14 -3.38
C PRO A 30 4.00 8.99 -2.81
N TYR A 31 3.42 8.17 -1.94
CA TYR A 31 4.10 7.05 -1.28
C TYR A 31 4.03 5.74 -2.06
N PHE A 32 3.38 5.73 -3.24
CA PHE A 32 3.35 4.56 -4.11
C PHE A 32 4.66 4.45 -4.87
N TYR A 33 5.24 3.26 -4.85
CA TYR A 33 6.38 2.95 -5.71
C TYR A 33 5.96 2.98 -7.21
N PRO A 34 6.92 3.23 -8.13
CA PRO A 34 6.65 3.25 -9.56
C PRO A 34 6.00 1.96 -10.04
N ARG A 35 4.99 2.07 -10.91
CA ARG A 35 4.33 0.88 -11.48
C ARG A 35 5.29 0.07 -12.35
N SER A 36 6.13 0.75 -13.15
CA SER A 36 7.12 0.17 -14.05
C SER A 36 8.34 -0.39 -13.30
N GLY A 37 8.98 -1.42 -13.86
CA GLY A 37 10.20 -2.03 -13.31
C GLY A 37 9.99 -3.30 -12.47
N TRP A 38 8.74 -3.64 -12.16
CA TRP A 38 8.38 -4.87 -11.46
C TRP A 38 7.78 -5.86 -12.46
N GLN A 39 8.59 -6.84 -12.89
CA GLN A 39 8.20 -7.87 -13.85
C GLN A 39 7.41 -9.02 -13.20
N ASP A 40 7.53 -9.17 -11.88
CA ASP A 40 6.89 -10.24 -11.14
C ASP A 40 5.41 -9.94 -10.84
N MET A 41 4.55 -10.87 -11.26
CA MET A 41 3.13 -10.84 -10.96
C MET A 41 2.83 -11.27 -9.51
N ASN A 42 3.82 -11.83 -8.81
CA ASN A 42 3.59 -12.60 -7.59
C ASN A 42 3.73 -11.78 -6.31
N ASP A 43 4.73 -10.93 -6.18
CA ASP A 43 4.86 -10.06 -5.01
C ASP A 43 5.78 -8.87 -5.28
N ARG A 44 5.24 -7.65 -5.23
CA ARG A 44 5.97 -6.39 -5.41
C ARG A 44 5.67 -5.44 -4.28
N THR A 45 6.62 -4.59 -3.96
CA THR A 45 6.35 -3.45 -3.08
C THR A 45 5.38 -2.47 -3.75
N ILE A 46 4.37 -2.07 -2.99
CA ILE A 46 3.30 -1.16 -3.40
C ILE A 46 3.52 0.22 -2.79
N THR A 47 3.68 0.33 -1.47
CA THR A 47 3.85 1.62 -0.78
C THR A 47 4.85 1.59 0.37
N ASN A 48 5.33 2.78 0.72
CA ASN A 48 6.07 3.05 1.96
C ASN A 48 5.42 4.23 2.70
N PHE A 49 4.40 3.95 3.52
CA PHE A 49 3.63 5.00 4.20
C PHE A 49 4.29 5.49 5.50
N PRO A 50 4.09 6.76 5.90
CA PRO A 50 4.32 7.20 7.26
C PRO A 50 3.27 6.61 8.21
N ILE A 51 3.58 6.57 9.52
CA ILE A 51 2.70 6.01 10.57
C ILE A 51 1.30 6.65 10.54
N GLU A 52 1.21 7.95 10.25
CA GLU A 52 -0.07 8.66 10.20
C GLU A 52 -1.01 8.11 9.14
N ILE A 53 -0.46 7.77 7.96
CA ILE A 53 -1.23 7.17 6.88
C ILE A 53 -1.58 5.71 7.20
N ASP A 54 -0.67 4.96 7.85
CA ASP A 54 -0.98 3.59 8.30
C ASP A 54 -2.21 3.57 9.23
N LYS A 55 -2.21 4.44 10.26
CA LYS A 55 -3.34 4.55 11.21
C LYS A 55 -4.62 4.92 10.47
N TRP A 56 -4.56 5.93 9.60
CA TRP A 56 -5.72 6.33 8.81
C TRP A 56 -6.23 5.18 7.92
N MET A 57 -5.34 4.39 7.32
CA MET A 57 -5.69 3.23 6.49
C MET A 57 -6.33 2.11 7.30
N LEU A 58 -5.89 1.85 8.54
CA LEU A 58 -6.51 0.85 9.41
C LEU A 58 -7.97 1.18 9.73
N ASP A 59 -8.28 2.47 9.86
CA ASP A 59 -9.62 2.94 10.21
C ASP A 59 -10.54 3.11 9.00
N ASN A 60 -9.98 3.43 7.82
CA ASN A 60 -10.78 3.87 6.66
C ASN A 60 -10.64 2.98 5.40
N CYS A 61 -9.62 2.13 5.30
CA CYS A 61 -9.39 1.34 4.08
C CYS A 61 -10.16 0.02 4.12
N PRO A 62 -11.11 -0.22 3.19
CA PRO A 62 -11.87 -1.47 3.14
C PRO A 62 -11.08 -2.62 2.48
N ILE A 63 -9.87 -2.37 2.00
CA ILE A 63 -9.08 -3.34 1.26
C ILE A 63 -8.33 -4.22 2.27
N GLU A 64 -8.81 -5.45 2.45
CA GLU A 64 -8.31 -6.37 3.50
C GLU A 64 -6.82 -6.65 3.41
N PHE A 65 -6.26 -6.87 2.21
CA PHE A 65 -4.83 -7.17 2.11
C PHE A 65 -3.97 -5.98 2.59
N VAL A 66 -4.45 -4.74 2.41
CA VAL A 66 -3.77 -3.52 2.88
C VAL A 66 -3.81 -3.47 4.40
N THR A 67 -4.99 -3.57 4.99
CA THR A 67 -5.15 -3.47 6.46
C THR A 67 -4.48 -4.64 7.17
N ASN A 68 -4.55 -5.84 6.62
CA ASN A 68 -3.85 -7.01 7.17
C ASN A 68 -2.33 -6.89 7.10
N ARG A 69 -1.78 -6.24 6.06
CA ARG A 69 -0.34 -5.95 6.00
C ARG A 69 0.05 -4.95 7.07
N ILE A 70 -0.66 -3.82 7.18
CA ILE A 70 -0.38 -2.80 8.19
C ILE A 70 -0.48 -3.40 9.61
N ARG A 71 -1.52 -4.21 9.91
CA ARG A 71 -1.67 -4.89 11.21
C ARG A 71 -0.54 -5.88 11.53
N LYS A 72 0.13 -6.46 10.54
CA LYS A 72 1.27 -7.36 10.78
C LYS A 72 2.55 -6.60 11.15
N GLN A 73 2.59 -5.29 10.95
CA GLN A 73 3.77 -4.47 11.21
C GLN A 73 3.81 -3.87 12.63
N TYR A 74 2.69 -3.91 13.36
CA TYR A 74 2.50 -3.37 14.71
C TYR A 74 1.92 -4.44 15.62
#